data_AF-A0A969M478-F1
#
_entry.id   AF-A0A969M478-F1
#
_cell.length_a   1.000
_cell.length_b   1.000
_cell.length_c   1.000
_cell.angle_alpha   90.00
_cell.angle_beta   90.00
_cell.angle_gamma   90.00
#
_symmetry.space_group_name_H-M   'P 1'
#
loop_
_entity.id
_entity.type
_entity.pdbx_description
1 polymer ?
#
loop_
_entity_poly.entity_id
_entity_poly.type
_entity_poly.pdbx_seq_one_letter_code
_entity_poly.pdbx_strand_id
1 'polypeptide(L)'
;MAICGDGHARSEAQMTLGPIVGLTKDLPKSVLEAIVIEAIRRHRFLRDIAEIRHEEAGRYPARDDTVGPERVAYISAMIDVHAQQTVLSTLLEVLGYVPEVAAD
;
A
#
# COMPACT_ATOMS: atom_id res chain seq x y z
N MET A 1 -23.66 -32.14 15.51
CA MET A 1 -23.22 -30.73 15.57
C MET A 1 -21.72 -30.75 15.37
N ALA A 2 -21.27 -30.50 14.14
CA ALA A 2 -19.87 -30.51 13.75
C ALA A 2 -19.57 -29.14 13.13
N ILE A 3 -18.53 -28.49 13.63
CA ILE A 3 -18.08 -27.14 13.24
C ILE A 3 -17.36 -27.26 11.90
N CYS A 4 -17.93 -26.66 10.86
CA CYS A 4 -17.21 -26.41 9.61
C CYS A 4 -16.25 -25.25 9.87
N GLY A 5 -14.95 -25.54 9.83
CA GLY A 5 -13.89 -24.55 9.95
C GLY A 5 -13.83 -23.63 8.73
N ASP A 6 -13.62 -22.35 9.03
CA ASP A 6 -13.39 -21.26 8.09
C ASP A 6 -12.23 -21.55 7.12
N GLY A 7 -12.57 -21.74 5.85
CA GLY A 7 -11.63 -21.69 4.74
C GLY A 7 -11.70 -20.32 4.08
N HIS A 8 -10.96 -19.36 4.64
CA HIS A 8 -10.53 -18.08 4.04
C HIS A 8 -11.32 -17.62 2.81
N ALA A 9 -12.33 -16.78 3.02
CA ALA A 9 -12.77 -15.90 1.96
C ALA A 9 -11.57 -15.01 1.58
N ARG A 10 -10.95 -15.24 0.41
CA ARG A 10 -10.16 -14.20 -0.27
C ARG A 10 -11.13 -13.07 -0.63
N SER A 11 -11.48 -12.27 0.37
CA SER A 11 -12.45 -11.19 0.26
C SER A 11 -11.71 -9.88 0.19
N GLU A 12 -11.16 -9.64 -1.00
CA GLU A 12 -10.99 -8.39 -1.71
C GLU A 12 -10.27 -8.84 -2.98
N ALA A 13 -10.84 -8.56 -4.16
CA ALA A 13 -10.19 -8.93 -5.40
C ALA A 13 -8.84 -8.21 -5.43
N GLN A 14 -7.76 -8.91 -5.07
CA GLN A 14 -6.39 -8.40 -5.17
C GLN A 14 -6.20 -7.98 -6.62
N MET A 15 -6.23 -6.67 -6.87
CA MET A 15 -6.04 -6.12 -8.19
C MET A 15 -4.55 -6.23 -8.53
N THR A 16 -4.16 -7.37 -9.08
CA THR A 16 -2.82 -7.54 -9.64
C THR A 16 -2.66 -6.61 -10.84
N LEU A 17 -1.63 -5.77 -10.84
CA LEU A 17 -1.35 -4.85 -11.94
C LEU A 17 -0.61 -5.59 -13.07
N GLY A 18 -1.36 -5.99 -14.10
CA GLY A 18 -0.81 -6.65 -15.31
C GLY A 18 0.46 -6.00 -15.90
N PRO A 19 0.53 -4.65 -16.02
CA PRO A 19 1.76 -3.97 -16.46
C PRO A 19 2.98 -4.23 -15.57
N ILE A 20 2.79 -4.23 -14.24
CA ILE A 20 3.89 -4.50 -13.29
C ILE A 20 4.34 -5.95 -13.39
N VAL A 21 3.40 -6.90 -13.51
CA VAL A 21 3.73 -8.32 -13.76
C VAL A 21 4.55 -8.47 -15.05
N GLY A 22 4.12 -7.82 -16.13
CA GLY A 22 4.82 -7.86 -17.41
C GLY A 22 6.26 -7.33 -17.35
N LEU A 23 6.53 -6.33 -16.51
CA LEU A 23 7.86 -5.76 -16.31
C LEU A 23 8.77 -6.61 -15.41
N THR A 24 8.20 -7.45 -14.54
CA THR A 24 8.95 -8.04 -13.41
C THR A 24 9.05 -9.56 -13.43
N LYS A 25 8.13 -10.27 -14.09
CA LYS A 25 8.03 -11.73 -14.04
C LYS A 25 9.29 -12.50 -14.47
N ASP A 26 10.09 -11.92 -15.37
CA ASP A 26 11.28 -12.56 -15.94
C ASP A 26 12.59 -12.01 -15.34
N LEU A 27 12.52 -11.14 -14.32
CA LEU A 27 13.69 -10.60 -13.65
C LEU A 27 14.40 -11.65 -12.80
N PRO A 28 15.73 -11.57 -12.66
CA PRO A 28 16.44 -12.35 -11.64
C PRO A 28 15.85 -12.07 -10.25
N LYS A 29 15.65 -13.11 -9.43
CA LYS A 29 15.02 -12.98 -8.11
C LYS A 29 15.70 -11.95 -7.22
N SER A 30 17.03 -11.88 -7.23
CA SER A 30 17.78 -10.89 -6.43
C SER A 30 17.50 -9.44 -6.84
N VAL A 31 17.26 -9.20 -8.13
CA VAL A 31 16.90 -7.87 -8.65
C VAL A 31 15.47 -7.53 -8.26
N LEU A 32 14.54 -8.47 -8.42
CA LEU A 32 13.14 -8.28 -8.00
C LEU A 32 13.02 -8.05 -6.50
N GLU A 33 13.74 -8.80 -5.69
CA GLU A 33 13.77 -8.66 -4.23
C GLU A 33 14.24 -7.25 -3.82
N ALA A 34 15.31 -6.73 -4.44
CA ALA A 34 15.77 -5.36 -4.19
C ALA A 34 14.69 -4.30 -4.54
N ILE A 35 13.96 -4.49 -5.63
CA ILE A 35 12.84 -3.62 -6.02
C ILE A 35 11.71 -3.70 -4.99
N VAL A 36 11.37 -4.90 -4.52
CA VAL A 36 10.32 -5.10 -3.50
C VAL A 36 10.72 -4.46 -2.17
N ILE A 37 11.98 -4.58 -1.74
CA ILE A 37 12.50 -3.93 -0.53
C ILE A 37 12.31 -2.41 -0.61
N GLU A 38 12.64 -1.81 -1.76
CA GLU A 38 12.44 -0.37 -1.96
C GLU A 38 10.95 0.01 -1.99
N ALA A 39 10.11 -0.82 -2.61
CA ALA A 39 8.67 -0.60 -2.61
C ALA A 39 8.06 -0.66 -1.19
N ILE A 40 8.57 -1.53 -0.32
CA ILE A 40 8.20 -1.61 1.11
C ILE A 40 8.58 -0.31 1.82
N ARG A 41 9.83 0.16 1.68
CA ARG A 41 10.28 1.42 2.27
C ARG A 41 9.44 2.61 1.79
N ARG A 42 9.22 2.70 0.48
CA ARG A 42 8.36 3.73 -0.13
C ARG A 42 6.95 3.71 0.45
N HIS A 43 6.36 2.53 0.65
CA HIS A 43 5.03 2.40 1.24
C HIS A 43 5.01 2.85 2.71
N ARG A 44 6.01 2.46 3.52
CA ARG A 44 6.14 2.94 4.91
C ARG A 44 6.25 4.47 4.97
N PHE A 45 7.13 5.05 4.16
CA PHE A 45 7.26 6.51 4.06
C PHE A 45 5.94 7.20 3.68
N LEU A 46 5.18 6.67 2.72
CA LEU A 46 3.88 7.25 2.35
C LEU A 46 2.87 7.19 3.50
N ARG A 47 2.90 6.10 4.29
CA ARG A 47 2.05 5.98 5.47
C ARG A 47 2.40 7.03 6.52
N ASP A 48 3.69 7.27 6.76
CA ASP A 48 4.14 8.30 7.70
C ASP A 48 3.69 9.69 7.26
N ILE A 49 3.79 9.99 5.97
CA ILE A 49 3.27 11.26 5.41
C ILE A 49 1.74 11.35 5.59
N ALA A 50 1.00 10.28 5.30
CA ALA A 50 -0.45 10.28 5.46
C ALA A 50 -0.87 10.50 6.92
N GLU A 51 -0.15 9.92 7.89
CA GLU A 51 -0.40 10.14 9.32
C GLU A 51 -0.18 11.61 9.72
N ILE A 52 0.91 12.23 9.26
CA ILE A 52 1.16 13.66 9.50
C ILE A 52 0.01 14.52 8.95
N ARG A 53 -0.45 14.23 7.71
CA ARG A 53 -1.57 14.98 7.11
C ARG A 53 -2.90 14.72 7.82
N HIS A 54 -3.10 13.52 8.36
CA HIS A 54 -4.27 13.20 9.17
C HIS A 54 -4.31 14.04 10.45
N GLU A 55 -3.19 14.15 11.16
CA GLU A 55 -3.08 15.02 12.33
C GLU A 55 -3.34 16.50 12.01
N GLU A 56 -2.78 17.00 10.91
CA GLU A 56 -2.99 18.38 10.44
C GLU A 56 -4.47 18.64 10.13
N ALA A 57 -5.12 17.75 9.38
CA ALA A 57 -6.54 17.86 9.07
C ALA A 57 -7.42 17.82 10.33
N GLY A 58 -7.01 17.08 11.37
CA GLY A 58 -7.70 17.05 12.66
C GLY A 58 -7.54 18.35 13.48
N ARG A 59 -6.39 19.03 13.38
CA ARG A 59 -6.13 20.33 14.05
C ARG A 59 -6.89 21.49 13.40
N TYR A 60 -7.14 21.41 12.10
CA TYR A 60 -7.86 22.42 11.33
C TYR A 60 -9.18 21.85 10.76
N PRO A 61 -10.16 21.54 11.62
CA PRO A 61 -11.44 21.01 11.16
C PRO A 61 -12.13 22.03 10.26
N ALA A 62 -12.77 21.53 9.19
CA ALA A 62 -13.48 22.34 8.22
C ALA A 62 -14.43 23.32 8.93
N ARG A 63 -14.35 24.58 8.54
CA ARG A 63 -15.38 25.57 8.86
C ARG A 63 -16.33 25.57 7.67
N ASP A 64 -17.61 25.30 7.91
CA ASP A 64 -18.67 25.33 6.90
C ASP A 64 -18.65 24.15 5.89
N ASP A 65 -19.54 24.18 4.89
CA ASP A 65 -19.75 23.17 3.84
C ASP A 65 -18.56 22.99 2.85
N THR A 66 -17.34 23.43 3.20
CA THR A 66 -16.15 23.38 2.34
C THR A 66 -15.11 22.39 2.84
N VAL A 67 -14.50 21.64 1.91
CA VAL A 67 -13.36 20.77 2.24
C VAL A 67 -12.10 21.64 2.30
N GLY A 68 -11.57 21.85 3.51
CA GLY A 68 -10.32 22.59 3.72
C GLY A 68 -9.11 21.95 3.04
N PRO A 69 -8.07 22.73 2.69
CA PRO A 69 -6.88 22.24 1.98
C PRO A 69 -6.14 21.11 2.72
N GLU A 70 -6.19 21.08 4.06
CA GLU A 70 -5.59 20.05 4.90
C GLU A 70 -6.28 18.70 4.70
N ARG A 71 -7.62 18.71 4.60
CA ARG A 71 -8.39 17.49 4.32
C ARG A 71 -8.14 16.99 2.90
N VAL A 72 -8.01 17.89 1.92
CA VAL A 72 -7.61 17.50 0.55
C VAL A 72 -6.22 16.87 0.55
N ALA A 73 -5.26 17.48 1.26
CA ALA A 73 -3.90 16.99 1.37
C ALA A 73 -3.82 15.59 2.00
N TYR A 74 -4.63 15.34 3.04
CA TYR A 74 -4.76 14.01 3.64
C TYR A 74 -5.33 12.98 2.65
N ILE A 75 -6.41 13.33 1.93
CA ILE A 75 -7.00 12.43 0.92
C ILE A 75 -6.00 12.09 -0.17
N SER A 76 -5.25 13.08 -0.69
CA SER A 76 -4.19 12.84 -1.68
C SER A 76 -3.10 11.92 -1.15
N ALA A 77 -2.65 12.11 0.10
CA ALA A 77 -1.67 11.22 0.72
C ALA A 77 -2.20 9.77 0.86
N MET A 78 -3.47 9.61 1.21
CA MET A 78 -4.11 8.29 1.29
C MET A 78 -4.26 7.62 -0.09
N ILE A 79 -4.55 8.39 -1.14
CA ILE A 79 -4.55 7.87 -2.52
C ILE A 79 -3.17 7.32 -2.86
N ASP A 80 -2.09 8.05 -2.54
CA ASP A 80 -0.73 7.59 -2.79
C ASP A 80 -0.40 6.31 -2.01
N VAL A 81 -0.80 6.22 -0.74
CA VAL A 81 -0.63 5.01 0.09
C VAL A 81 -1.30 3.80 -0.57
N HIS A 82 -2.56 3.94 -1.02
CA HIS A 82 -3.31 2.84 -1.61
C HIS A 82 -2.83 2.48 -3.03
N ALA A 83 -2.44 3.47 -3.83
CA ALA A 83 -1.82 3.22 -5.12
C ALA A 83 -0.52 2.41 -4.94
N GLN A 84 0.34 2.83 -4.01
CA GLN A 84 1.57 2.12 -3.71
C GLN A 84 1.34 0.75 -3.09
N GLN A 85 0.31 0.58 -2.24
CA GLN A 85 -0.06 -0.74 -1.68
C GLN A 85 -0.44 -1.73 -2.78
N THR A 86 -1.17 -1.27 -3.79
CA THR A 86 -1.54 -2.11 -4.95
C THR A 86 -0.31 -2.56 -5.74
N VAL A 87 0.64 -1.63 -5.97
CA VAL A 87 1.94 -1.95 -6.58
C VAL A 87 2.72 -2.96 -5.75
N LEU A 88 2.87 -2.71 -4.44
CA LEU A 88 3.61 -3.57 -3.53
C LEU A 88 3.00 -4.98 -3.46
N SER A 89 1.66 -5.08 -3.40
CA SER A 89 0.96 -6.36 -3.39
C SER A 89 1.22 -7.16 -4.66
N THR A 90 1.17 -6.49 -5.83
CA THR A 90 1.53 -7.11 -7.12
C THR A 90 2.98 -7.59 -7.14
N LEU A 91 3.94 -6.79 -6.64
CA LEU A 91 5.35 -7.16 -6.59
C LEU A 91 5.60 -8.36 -5.66
N LEU A 92 4.92 -8.42 -4.51
CA LEU A 92 5.00 -9.54 -3.57
C LEU A 92 4.42 -10.83 -4.16
N GLU A 93 3.33 -10.73 -4.94
CA GLU A 93 2.78 -11.87 -5.68
C GLU A 93 3.76 -12.42 -6.71
N VAL A 94 4.47 -11.55 -7.43
CA VAL A 94 5.50 -11.96 -8.40
C VAL A 94 6.74 -12.53 -7.69
N LEU A 95 7.17 -11.94 -6.58
CA LEU A 95 8.33 -12.42 -5.80
C LEU A 95 8.05 -13.76 -5.11
N GLY A 96 6.82 -13.95 -4.63
CA GLY A 96 6.33 -15.17 -3.98
C GLY A 96 6.61 -15.25 -2.47
N TYR A 97 7.20 -14.21 -1.86
CA TYR A 97 7.41 -14.10 -0.41
C TYR A 97 7.59 -12.62 -0.02
N VAL A 98 7.54 -12.33 1.29
CA VAL A 98 7.83 -11.00 1.85
C VAL A 98 9.30 -10.98 2.29
N PRO A 99 10.15 -10.12 1.71
CA PRO A 99 11.55 -10.03 2.12
C PRO A 99 11.70 -9.34 3.48
N GLU A 100 12.75 -9.70 4.20
CA GLU A 100 13.13 -9.01 5.44
C GLU A 100 13.61 -7.60 5.11
N VAL A 101 13.00 -6.62 5.78
CA VAL A 101 13.37 -5.20 5.65
C VAL A 101 13.59 -4.67 7.04
N ALA A 102 14.83 -4.25 7.33
CA ALA A 102 15.17 -3.60 8.59
C ALA A 102 14.16 -2.47 8.90
N ALA A 103 13.86 -2.27 10.19
CA ALA A 103 13.19 -1.06 10.61
C ALA A 103 14.09 0.13 10.25
N ASP A 104 13.47 1.20 9.77
CA ASP A 104 14.15 2.48 9.54
C ASP A 104 14.60 3.11 10.87
#